data_AF-A0A1G7JZR6-F1
#
_entry.id   AF-A0A1G7JZR6-F1
#
_cell.length_a   1.000
_cell.length_b   1.000
_cell.length_c   1.000
_cell.angle_alpha   90.00
_cell.angle_beta   90.00
_cell.angle_gamma   90.00
#
_symmetry.space_group_name_H-M   'P 1'
#
loop_
_entity.id
_entity.type
_entity.pdbx_description
1 polymer ?
#
loop_
_entity_poly.entity_id
_entity_poly.type
_entity_poly.pdbx_seq_one_letter_code
_entity_poly.pdbx_strand_id
1 'polypeptide(L)'
;MVAQSLQYAKALSPDILAVHIATDDEAGRKFKEKWEKWNPDIRLVTIYSPYRLVIKPLLDYIEQLERTKAPSDFITVLIPEFETKKWWHRLLHNQTGWILRTLLILKENVIVATIPYHLQK
;
A
#
# COMPACT_ATOMS: atom_id res chain seq x y z
N MET A 1 -11.17 -7.18 1.26
CA MET A 1 -9.96 -6.39 1.56
C MET A 1 -9.36 -5.78 0.30
N VAL A 2 -8.95 -6.57 -0.71
CA VAL A 2 -8.16 -6.03 -1.85
C VAL A 2 -9.01 -5.62 -3.07
N ALA A 3 -10.10 -6.34 -3.38
CA ALA A 3 -10.84 -6.15 -4.64
C ALA A 3 -11.41 -4.73 -4.86
N GLN A 4 -12.04 -4.11 -3.85
CA GLN A 4 -12.61 -2.77 -3.97
C GLN A 4 -11.53 -1.68 -4.13
N SER A 5 -10.46 -1.75 -3.35
CA SER A 5 -9.34 -0.82 -3.46
C SER A 5 -8.64 -0.93 -4.81
N LEU A 6 -8.53 -2.15 -5.36
CA LEU A 6 -8.00 -2.35 -6.71
C LEU A 6 -8.94 -1.86 -7.80
N GLN A 7 -10.25 -2.03 -7.65
CA GLN A 7 -11.21 -1.50 -8.61
C GLN A 7 -11.15 0.03 -8.67
N TYR A 8 -11.04 0.67 -7.51
CA TYR A 8 -10.83 2.12 -7.44
C TYR A 8 -9.48 2.52 -8.06
N ALA A 9 -8.41 1.78 -7.77
CA ALA A 9 -7.10 2.01 -8.40
C ALA A 9 -7.17 1.93 -9.93
N LYS A 10 -7.85 0.92 -10.48
CA LYS A 10 -8.10 0.75 -11.92
C LYS A 10 -8.91 1.88 -12.54
N ALA A 11 -9.78 2.53 -11.77
CA ALA A 11 -10.51 3.70 -12.25
C ALA A 11 -9.64 4.98 -12.28
N LEU A 12 -8.58 5.05 -11.48
CA LEU A 12 -7.69 6.21 -11.42
C LEU A 12 -6.55 6.16 -12.44
N SER A 13 -5.96 4.99 -12.67
CA SER A 13 -4.79 4.86 -13.55
C SER A 13 -4.66 3.43 -14.09
N PRO A 14 -4.17 3.25 -15.34
CA PRO A 14 -3.76 1.95 -15.85
C PRO A 14 -2.42 1.46 -15.26
N ASP A 15 -1.55 2.36 -14.78
CA ASP A 15 -0.26 1.99 -14.16
C ASP A 15 -0.44 1.83 -12.65
N ILE A 16 -0.66 0.60 -12.21
CA ILE A 16 -0.92 0.24 -10.82
C ILE A 16 0.17 -0.72 -10.35
N LEU A 17 0.73 -0.40 -9.19
CA LEU A 17 1.64 -1.27 -8.46
C LEU A 17 0.99 -1.66 -7.13
N ALA A 18 0.82 -2.97 -6.92
CA ALA A 18 0.49 -3.49 -5.60
C ALA A 18 1.78 -3.67 -4.83
N VAL A 19 1.89 -3.06 -3.64
CA VAL A 19 3.07 -3.19 -2.78
C VAL A 19 2.75 -4.11 -1.61
N HIS A 20 3.59 -5.12 -1.41
CA HIS A 20 3.53 -6.03 -0.28
C HIS A 20 4.85 -5.99 0.48
N ILE A 21 4.78 -5.84 1.80
CA ILE A 21 5.97 -5.84 2.66
C ILE A 21 6.05 -7.21 3.32
N ALA A 22 7.02 -8.01 2.88
CA ALA A 22 7.25 -9.36 3.39
C ALA A 22 8.26 -9.31 4.54
N THR A 23 7.96 -10.03 5.62
CA THR A 23 8.86 -10.19 6.77
C THR A 23 9.80 -11.40 6.62
N ASP A 24 9.48 -12.29 5.69
CA ASP A 24 10.24 -13.50 5.38
C ASP A 24 10.08 -13.87 3.89
N ASP A 25 11.13 -14.47 3.33
CA ASP A 25 11.21 -14.79 1.90
C ASP A 25 10.18 -15.85 1.48
N GLU A 26 9.92 -16.84 2.34
CA GLU A 26 9.03 -17.95 2.01
C GLU A 26 7.57 -17.50 1.93
N ALA A 27 7.09 -16.73 2.90
CA ALA A 27 5.76 -16.13 2.88
C ALA A 27 5.62 -15.10 1.76
N GLY A 28 6.67 -14.31 1.50
CA GLY A 28 6.73 -13.39 0.37
C GLY A 28 6.48 -14.10 -0.95
N ARG A 29 7.20 -15.21 -1.20
CA ARG A 29 7.03 -16.04 -2.41
C ARG A 29 5.63 -16.65 -2.49
N LYS A 30 5.12 -17.26 -1.41
CA LYS A 30 3.77 -17.84 -1.37
C LYS A 30 2.69 -16.79 -1.65
N PHE A 31 2.84 -15.58 -1.11
CA PHE A 31 1.92 -14.49 -1.35
C PHE A 31 1.95 -14.04 -2.82
N LYS A 32 3.15 -13.91 -3.40
CA LYS A 32 3.32 -13.56 -4.82
C LYS A 32 2.65 -14.58 -5.74
N GLU A 33 2.88 -15.87 -5.53
CA GLU A 33 2.25 -16.94 -6.33
C GLU A 33 0.72 -16.91 -6.23
N LYS A 34 0.19 -16.63 -5.02
CA LYS A 34 -1.25 -16.48 -4.82
C LYS A 34 -1.79 -15.23 -5.51
N TRP A 35 -1.05 -14.14 -5.48
CA TRP A 35 -1.41 -12.89 -6.15
C TRP A 35 -1.48 -13.06 -7.66
N GLU A 36 -0.46 -13.67 -8.28
CA GLU A 36 -0.42 -13.90 -9.72
C GLU A 36 -1.61 -14.74 -10.21
N LYS A 37 -2.05 -15.72 -9.41
CA LYS A 37 -3.27 -16.50 -9.70
C LYS A 37 -4.55 -15.69 -9.53
N TRP A 38 -4.58 -14.74 -8.61
CA TRP A 38 -5.78 -14.00 -8.26
C TRP A 38 -5.98 -12.76 -9.13
N ASN A 39 -4.91 -12.05 -9.48
CA ASN A 39 -4.98 -10.79 -10.19
C ASN A 39 -3.68 -10.52 -10.99
N PRO A 40 -3.48 -11.23 -12.12
CA PRO A 40 -2.24 -11.19 -12.90
C PRO A 40 -1.97 -9.83 -13.55
N ASP A 41 -3.01 -9.04 -13.82
CA ASP A 41 -2.88 -7.76 -14.53
C ASP A 41 -2.19 -6.67 -13.71
N ILE A 42 -2.12 -6.81 -12.38
CA ILE A 42 -1.50 -5.82 -11.50
C ILE A 42 -0.18 -6.37 -11.00
N ARG A 43 0.90 -5.67 -11.33
CA ARG A 43 2.25 -6.03 -10.89
C ARG A 43 2.33 -5.93 -9.36
N LEU A 44 2.79 -7.00 -8.74
CA LEU A 44 3.09 -7.04 -7.31
C LEU A 44 4.58 -6.78 -7.08
N VAL A 45 4.88 -5.77 -6.28
CA VAL A 45 6.21 -5.47 -5.77
C VAL A 45 6.30 -5.96 -4.34
N THR A 46 7.22 -6.88 -4.07
CA THR A 46 7.48 -7.37 -2.71
C THR A 46 8.73 -6.69 -2.18
N ILE A 47 8.59 -5.97 -1.07
CA ILE A 47 9.69 -5.32 -0.35
C ILE A 47 9.98 -6.16 0.89
N TYR A 48 11.21 -6.66 1.01
CA TYR A 48 11.61 -7.46 2.15
C TYR A 48 12.05 -6.57 3.32
N SER A 49 11.45 -6.79 4.48
CA SER A 49 11.74 -6.03 5.70
C SER A 49 11.97 -6.99 6.88
N PRO A 50 13.23 -7.40 7.12
CA PRO A 50 13.58 -8.38 8.16
C PRO A 50 13.27 -7.88 9.58
N TYR A 51 13.20 -6.56 9.78
CA TYR A 51 12.92 -5.94 11.08
C TYR A 51 11.43 -5.67 11.35
N ARG A 52 10.51 -6.19 10.52
CA ARG A 52 9.06 -5.91 10.59
C ARG A 52 8.73 -4.41 10.52
N LEU A 53 9.63 -3.60 9.98
CA LEU A 53 9.38 -2.19 9.72
C LEU A 53 8.52 -2.10 8.46
N VAL A 54 7.37 -1.45 8.54
CA VAL A 54 6.47 -1.28 7.40
C VAL A 54 6.67 0.09 6.74
N ILE A 55 6.79 1.12 7.58
CA ILE A 55 6.80 2.53 7.13
C ILE A 55 8.08 2.85 6.36
N LYS A 56 9.24 2.61 6.97
CA LYS A 56 10.53 2.96 6.37
C LYS A 56 10.76 2.34 4.98
N PRO A 57 10.65 1.01 4.79
CA PRO A 57 10.87 0.44 3.46
C PRO A 57 9.86 0.92 2.42
N LEU A 58 8.63 1.25 2.83
CA LEU A 58 7.64 1.83 1.93
C LEU A 58 8.04 3.25 1.49
N LEU A 59 8.51 4.08 2.41
CA LEU A 59 9.00 5.44 2.11
C LEU A 59 10.23 5.39 1.21
N ASP A 60 11.20 4.53 1.52
CA ASP A 60 12.40 4.35 0.71
C ASP A 60 12.04 3.92 -0.72
N TYR A 61 11.01 3.08 -0.87
CA TYR A 61 10.52 2.67 -2.18
C TYR A 61 9.78 3.79 -2.93
N ILE A 62 8.93 4.56 -2.25
CA ILE A 62 8.26 5.72 -2.85
C ILE A 62 9.31 6.74 -3.32
N GLU A 63 10.35 7.01 -2.53
CA GLU A 63 11.46 7.89 -2.92
C GLU A 63 12.21 7.42 -4.15
N GLN A 64 12.39 6.10 -4.31
CA GLN A 64 12.99 5.56 -5.52
C GLN A 64 12.10 5.79 -6.74
N LEU A 65 10.78 5.59 -6.60
CA LEU A 65 9.81 5.87 -7.68
C LEU A 65 9.74 7.37 -8.02
N GLU A 66 9.85 8.25 -7.02
CA GLU A 66 9.89 9.70 -7.24
C GLU A 66 11.09 10.15 -8.09
N ARG A 67 12.20 9.43 -8.00
CA ARG A 67 13.41 9.75 -8.78
C ARG A 67 13.35 9.28 -10.22
N THR A 68 12.49 8.31 -10.53
CA THR A 68 12.38 7.74 -11.88
C THR A 68 11.25 8.34 -12.70
N LYS A 69 10.29 9.02 -12.06
CA LYS A 69 9.14 9.66 -12.73
C LYS A 69 9.50 11.01 -13.37
N ALA A 70 8.66 11.49 -14.29
CA ALA A 70 8.78 12.85 -14.80
C ALA A 70 8.35 13.88 -13.73
N PRO A 71 8.87 15.13 -13.78
CA PRO A 71 8.52 16.16 -12.79
C PRO A 71 7.02 16.46 -12.67
N SER A 72 6.25 16.22 -13.72
CA SER A 72 4.79 16.44 -13.78
C SER A 72 3.97 15.27 -13.25
N ASP A 73 4.59 14.12 -12.96
CA ASP A 73 3.87 12.90 -12.61
C ASP A 73 3.54 12.86 -11.12
N PHE A 74 2.34 12.40 -10.80
CA PHE A 74 1.87 12.21 -9.43
C PHE A 74 1.92 10.74 -9.02
N ILE A 75 2.42 10.47 -7.82
CA ILE A 75 2.30 9.15 -7.20
C ILE A 75 1.12 9.17 -6.26
N THR A 76 0.10 8.35 -6.51
CA THR A 76 -1.04 8.22 -5.59
C THR A 76 -0.92 6.95 -4.76
N VAL A 77 -0.74 7.13 -3.45
CA VAL A 77 -0.69 6.04 -2.47
C VAL A 77 -2.09 5.79 -1.93
N LEU A 78 -2.67 4.65 -2.30
CA LEU A 78 -3.99 4.22 -1.84
C LEU A 78 -3.85 3.34 -0.59
N ILE A 79 -4.39 3.79 0.54
CA ILE A 79 -4.34 3.08 1.82
C ILE A 79 -5.76 2.59 2.16
N PRO A 80 -6.04 1.27 2.12
CA PRO A 80 -7.30 0.75 2.64
C PRO A 80 -7.33 0.86 4.17
N GLU A 81 -8.33 1.55 4.73
CA GLU A 81 -8.53 1.65 6.18
C GLU A 81 -9.75 0.85 6.64
N PHE A 82 -9.58 0.07 7.72
CA PHE A 82 -10.67 -0.70 8.31
C PHE A 82 -11.50 0.14 9.31
N GLU A 83 -12.81 0.11 9.14
CA GLU A 83 -13.76 0.54 10.16
C GLU A 83 -14.28 -0.66 10.95
N THR A 84 -13.71 -0.90 12.14
CA THR A 84 -14.22 -1.93 13.07
C THR A 84 -14.81 -1.28 14.32
N LYS A 85 -15.83 -1.92 14.91
CA LYS A 85 -16.58 -1.41 16.08
C LYS A 85 -15.80 -1.39 17.41
N LYS A 86 -14.63 -2.02 17.50
CA LYS A 86 -13.86 -2.16 18.76
C LYS A 86 -12.53 -1.38 18.67
N TRP A 87 -12.51 -0.20 19.27
CA TRP A 87 -11.43 0.77 19.17
C TRP A 87 -10.11 0.37 19.84
N TRP A 88 -10.12 -0.51 20.85
CA TRP A 88 -8.91 -0.90 21.59
C TRP A 88 -7.94 -1.82 20.83
N HIS A 89 -8.38 -2.52 19.76
CA HIS A 89 -7.48 -3.25 18.85
C HIS A 89 -6.86 -2.33 17.76
N ARG A 90 -7.31 -1.07 17.63
CA ARG A 90 -6.84 -0.12 16.59
C ARG A 90 -5.53 0.58 16.93
N LEU A 91 -5.15 0.68 18.21
CA LEU A 91 -3.99 1.47 18.62
C LEU A 91 -2.63 0.84 18.24
N LEU A 92 -2.57 -0.48 18.00
CA LEU A 92 -1.34 -1.18 17.56
C LEU A 92 -1.31 -1.54 16.07
N HIS A 93 -2.45 -1.45 15.36
CA HIS A 93 -2.55 -1.93 13.97
C HIS A 93 -2.93 -0.87 12.92
N ASN A 94 -3.42 0.32 13.28
CA ASN A 94 -3.83 1.35 12.30
C ASN A 94 -3.03 2.66 12.40
N GLN A 95 -2.01 2.75 13.26
CA GLN A 95 -1.13 3.93 13.34
C GLN A 95 -0.31 4.13 12.06
N THR A 96 -0.01 3.05 11.35
CA THR A 96 0.81 3.07 10.14
C THR A 96 0.24 3.98 9.06
N GLY A 97 -1.08 3.95 8.81
CA GLY A 97 -1.71 4.79 7.79
C GLY A 97 -1.65 6.29 8.13
N TRP A 98 -1.90 6.63 9.40
CA TRP A 98 -1.78 8.00 9.90
C TRP A 98 -0.34 8.52 9.83
N ILE A 99 0.63 7.72 10.28
CA ILE A 99 2.05 8.09 10.19
C ILE A 99 2.47 8.23 8.73
N LEU A 100 2.07 7.31 7.85
CA LEU A 100 2.39 7.41 6.43
C LEU A 100 1.84 8.70 5.83
N ARG A 101 0.58 9.03 6.13
CA ARG A 101 -0.05 10.27 5.68
C ARG A 101 0.72 11.50 6.15
N THR A 102 1.09 11.55 7.44
CA THR A 102 1.87 12.66 8.01
C THR A 102 3.25 12.79 7.38
N LEU A 103 3.91 11.67 7.04
CA LEU A 103 5.24 11.69 6.43
C LEU A 103 5.19 12.05 4.94
N LEU A 104 4.16 11.59 4.23
CA LEU A 104 4.03 11.79 2.78
C LEU A 104 3.40 13.13 2.41
N ILE A 105 2.62 13.78 3.29
CA ILE A 105 2.01 15.10 2.98
C ILE A 105 3.03 16.20 2.72
N LEU A 106 4.27 16.02 3.19
CA LEU A 106 5.37 16.96 2.97
C LEU A 106 6.11 16.71 1.64
N LYS A 107 5.81 15.62 0.92
CA LYS A 107 6.43 15.30 -0.35
C LYS A 107 5.64 15.92 -1.50
N GLU A 108 6.34 16.63 -2.38
CA GLU A 108 5.74 17.20 -3.59
C GLU A 108 5.33 16.08 -4.55
N ASN A 109 4.17 16.24 -5.19
CA ASN A 109 3.65 15.31 -6.20
C ASN A 109 3.40 13.87 -5.66
N VAL A 110 3.19 13.73 -4.36
CA VAL A 110 2.68 12.50 -3.72
C VAL A 110 1.30 12.77 -3.12
N ILE A 111 0.30 12.02 -3.55
CA ILE A 111 -1.07 12.09 -3.06
C ILE A 111 -1.32 10.87 -2.18
N VAL A 112 -1.83 11.06 -0.97
CA VAL A 112 -2.27 9.97 -0.11
C VAL A 112 -3.79 9.96 -0.04
N ALA A 113 -4.41 8.86 -0.45
CA ALA A 113 -5.85 8.69 -0.36
C ALA A 113 -6.20 7.44 0.45
N THR A 114 -7.07 7.63 1.43
CA THR A 114 -7.60 6.56 2.27
C THR A 114 -8.91 6.05 1.66
N ILE A 115 -9.03 4.73 1.52
CA ILE A 115 -10.27 4.08 1.09
C ILE A 115 -10.92 3.42 2.31
N PRO A 116 -12.08 3.91 2.79
CA PRO A 116 -12.76 3.30 3.92
C PRO A 116 -13.35 1.95 3.52
N TYR A 117 -12.96 0.89 4.22
CA TYR A 117 -13.51 -0.45 4.04
C TYR A 117 -14.47 -0.79 5.17
N HIS A 118 -15.75 -0.85 4.82
CA HIS A 118 -16.82 -1.30 5.70
C HIS A 118 -16.98 -2.81 5.54
N LEU A 119 -16.66 -3.58 6.58
CA LEU A 119 -17.02 -5.00 6.64
C LEU A 119 -18.54 -5.10 6.68
N GLN A 120 -19.17 -5.33 5.53
CA GLN A 120 -20.56 -5.80 5.51
C GLN A 120 -20.54 -7.21 6.13
N LYS A 121 -21.34 -7.36 7.19
CA LYS A 121 -21.49 -8.59 7.97
C LYS A 121 -21.94 -9.76 7.10
#